data_AF-A0A3P7IW93-F1
#
_entry.id   AF-A0A3P7IW93-F1
#
_cell.length_a   1.000
_cell.length_b   1.000
_cell.length_c   1.000
_cell.angle_alpha   90.00
_cell.angle_beta   90.00
_cell.angle_gamma   90.00
#
_symmetry.space_group_name_H-M   'P 1'
#
loop_
_entity.id
_entity.type
_entity.pdbx_description
1 polymer ?
#
loop_
_entity_poly.entity_id
_entity_poly.type
_entity_poly.pdbx_seq_one_letter_code
_entity_poly.pdbx_strand_id
1 'polypeptide(L)'
;MLTREDNHTDEDENCTTELTNEADQHVPQRELDRITAAEQNQNIKTKLEMLTRELEVVKDERAVTDYDVLHMENKRAGRDKYKTLRQIRGGNTKRRIDQYENM
;
A
#
# COMPACT_ATOMS: atom_id res chain seq x y z
N MET A 1 -22.77 -50.57 27.48
CA MET A 1 -23.48 -50.54 26.18
C MET A 1 -24.21 -49.21 26.12
N LEU A 2 -23.95 -48.27 25.22
CA LEU A 2 -23.05 -48.16 24.07
C LEU A 2 -22.68 -46.67 23.96
N THR A 3 -21.39 -46.40 23.70
CA THR A 3 -20.87 -45.09 23.30
C THR A 3 -21.50 -44.69 21.96
N ARG A 4 -22.06 -43.49 21.89
CA ARG A 4 -22.50 -42.89 20.63
C ARG A 4 -21.23 -42.49 19.88
N GLU A 5 -20.98 -43.13 18.75
CA GLU A 5 -19.79 -42.93 17.93
C GLU A 5 -19.83 -41.51 17.34
N ASP A 6 -18.93 -40.65 17.80
CA ASP A 6 -18.56 -39.41 17.11
C ASP A 6 -17.73 -39.79 15.89
N ASN A 7 -18.43 -40.04 14.78
CA ASN A 7 -17.81 -40.15 13.47
C ASN A 7 -18.04 -38.82 12.73
N HIS A 8 -17.31 -37.79 13.14
CA HIS A 8 -17.09 -36.62 12.30
C HIS A 8 -15.66 -36.68 11.81
N THR A 9 -15.53 -37.15 10.57
CA THR A 9 -14.32 -37.10 9.77
C THR A 9 -13.89 -35.64 9.72
N ASP A 10 -12.71 -35.34 10.27
CA ASP A 10 -11.98 -34.10 10.03
C ASP A 10 -11.53 -34.07 8.56
N GLU A 11 -12.48 -33.84 7.65
CA GLU A 11 -12.18 -33.36 6.31
C GLU A 11 -11.86 -31.88 6.50
N ASP A 12 -10.57 -31.53 6.37
CA ASP A 12 -10.10 -30.15 6.22
C ASP A 12 -10.76 -29.53 4.97
N GLU A 13 -12.03 -29.13 5.10
CA GLU A 13 -12.71 -28.33 4.11
C GLU A 13 -11.97 -27.00 4.02
N ASN A 14 -11.20 -26.84 2.95
CA ASN A 14 -10.68 -25.57 2.51
C ASN A 14 -11.87 -24.62 2.26
N CYS A 15 -12.30 -23.93 3.31
CA CYS A 15 -13.44 -23.02 3.30
C CYS A 15 -13.06 -21.76 2.50
N THR A 16 -13.16 -21.86 1.19
CA THR A 16 -13.02 -20.72 0.28
C THR A 16 -14.28 -19.87 0.39
N THR A 17 -14.17 -18.68 0.98
CA THR A 17 -15.25 -17.70 1.04
C THR A 17 -15.19 -16.81 -0.19
N GLU A 18 -16.24 -16.78 -1.00
CA GLU A 18 -16.36 -15.83 -2.10
C GLU A 18 -16.59 -14.40 -1.56
N LEU A 19 -15.73 -13.46 -1.96
CA LEU A 19 -15.83 -12.04 -1.58
C LEU A 19 -16.44 -11.17 -2.69
N THR A 20 -16.99 -11.79 -3.75
CA THR A 20 -17.55 -11.08 -4.90
C THR A 20 -19.05 -10.90 -4.75
N ASN A 21 -19.51 -9.66 -4.54
CA ASN A 21 -20.93 -9.31 -4.60
C ASN A 21 -21.23 -8.42 -5.82
N GLU A 22 -22.42 -8.52 -6.39
CA GLU A 22 -22.85 -7.68 -7.53
C GLU A 22 -22.81 -6.18 -7.21
N ALA A 23 -23.04 -5.82 -5.95
CA ALA A 23 -22.93 -4.45 -5.46
C ALA A 23 -21.51 -3.87 -5.56
N ASP A 24 -20.47 -4.71 -5.64
CA ASP A 24 -19.07 -4.29 -5.67
C ASP A 24 -18.56 -3.98 -7.09
N GLN A 25 -19.38 -4.21 -8.13
CA GLN A 25 -18.98 -4.03 -9.53
C GLN A 25 -18.67 -2.56 -9.92
N HIS A 26 -19.18 -1.59 -9.17
CA HIS A 26 -19.05 -0.15 -9.48
C HIS A 26 -18.54 0.71 -8.31
N VAL A 27 -17.78 0.12 -7.39
CA VAL A 27 -17.22 0.86 -6.25
C VAL A 27 -16.23 1.92 -6.74
N PRO A 28 -16.42 3.21 -6.41
CA PRO A 28 -15.47 4.26 -6.79
C PRO A 28 -14.10 4.03 -6.15
N GLN A 29 -13.04 4.08 -6.95
CA GLN A 29 -11.65 3.99 -6.50
C GLN A 29 -11.16 5.34 -5.94
N ARG A 30 -11.73 5.75 -4.80
CA ARG A 30 -11.51 7.08 -4.19
C ARG A 30 -10.03 7.37 -3.94
N GLU A 31 -9.22 6.36 -3.70
CA GLU A 31 -7.78 6.47 -3.51
C GLU A 31 -7.04 7.00 -4.72
N LEU A 32 -7.59 6.84 -5.93
CA LEU A 32 -7.00 7.40 -7.14
C LEU A 32 -7.10 8.92 -7.16
N ASP A 33 -8.12 9.52 -6.56
CA ASP A 33 -8.29 10.98 -6.55
C ASP A 33 -7.61 11.65 -5.35
N ARG A 34 -7.03 10.87 -4.42
CA ARG A 34 -6.41 11.42 -3.22
C ARG A 34 -5.09 12.12 -3.53
N ILE A 35 -4.87 13.20 -2.78
CA ILE A 35 -3.61 13.94 -2.69
C ILE A 35 -3.09 13.91 -1.25
N THR A 36 -1.80 14.18 -1.08
CA THR A 36 -1.19 14.20 0.26
C THR A 36 -1.60 15.45 1.05
N ALA A 37 -1.60 15.37 2.37
CA ALA A 37 -1.87 16.54 3.22
C ALA A 37 -0.85 17.67 2.98
N ALA A 38 0.40 17.33 2.69
CA ALA A 38 1.44 18.29 2.33
C ALA A 38 1.17 18.96 0.97
N GLU A 39 0.57 18.25 0.02
CA GLU A 39 0.16 18.82 -1.27
C GLU A 39 -1.10 19.69 -1.14
N GLN A 40 -2.06 19.26 -0.30
CA GLN A 40 -3.30 19.99 -0.07
C GLN A 40 -3.10 21.26 0.78
N ASN A 41 -2.16 21.26 1.72
CA ASN A 41 -1.97 22.32 2.69
C ASN A 41 -0.56 22.92 2.61
N GLN A 42 -0.48 24.13 2.05
CA GLN A 42 0.78 24.85 1.88
C GLN A 42 1.50 25.13 3.22
N ASN A 43 0.77 25.32 4.32
CA ASN A 43 1.38 25.53 5.65
C ASN A 43 2.12 24.26 6.11
N ILE A 44 1.50 23.08 5.93
CA ILE A 44 2.14 21.80 6.24
C ILE A 44 3.41 21.62 5.38
N LYS A 45 3.32 21.91 4.09
CA LYS A 45 4.47 21.85 3.18
C LYS A 45 5.63 22.74 3.67
N THR A 46 5.36 24.01 3.94
CA THR A 46 6.38 24.96 4.41
C THR A 46 7.01 24.50 5.73
N LYS A 47 6.21 24.01 6.69
CA LYS A 47 6.72 23.50 7.97
C LYS A 47 7.63 22.28 7.79
N LEU A 48 7.26 21.34 6.92
CA LEU A 48 8.09 20.17 6.62
C LEU A 48 9.40 20.57 5.95
N GLU A 49 9.38 21.53 5.02
CA GLU A 49 10.60 22.06 4.39
C GLU A 49 11.51 22.75 5.40
N MET A 50 10.96 23.53 6.34
CA MET A 50 11.74 24.15 7.41
C MET A 50 12.41 23.10 8.30
N LEU A 51 11.63 22.15 8.83
CA LEU A 51 12.17 21.06 9.67
C LEU A 51 13.23 20.25 8.94
N THR A 52 13.06 20.00 7.63
CA THR A 52 14.07 19.29 6.82
C THR A 52 15.39 20.07 6.81
N ARG A 53 15.35 21.40 6.59
CA ARG A 53 16.57 22.23 6.59
C ARG A 53 17.25 22.28 7.96
N GLU A 54 16.47 22.35 9.03
CA GLU A 54 16.99 22.40 10.40
C GLU A 54 17.68 21.08 10.80
N LEU A 55 17.09 19.94 10.41
CA LEU A 55 17.61 18.62 10.74
C LEU A 55 18.81 18.21 9.87
N GLU A 56 18.93 18.72 8.64
CA GLU A 56 20.03 18.37 7.73
C GLU A 56 21.41 18.69 8.32
N VAL A 57 21.53 19.77 9.12
CA VAL A 57 22.80 20.20 9.73
C VAL A 57 23.28 19.24 10.83
N VAL A 58 22.36 18.50 11.45
CA VAL A 58 22.65 17.60 12.57
C VAL A 58 22.57 16.13 12.18
N LYS A 59 22.32 15.84 10.91
CA LYS A 59 22.16 14.48 10.39
C LYS A 59 23.50 13.73 10.41
N ASP A 60 23.51 12.54 11.02
CA ASP A 60 24.65 11.63 10.96
C ASP A 60 24.53 10.70 9.75
N GLU A 61 25.39 10.89 8.75
CA GLU A 61 25.42 10.07 7.53
C GLU A 61 25.74 8.59 7.79
N ARG A 62 26.37 8.26 8.93
CA ARG A 62 26.67 6.87 9.29
C ARG A 62 25.47 6.12 9.84
N ALA A 63 24.41 6.84 10.23
CA ALA A 63 23.19 6.29 10.80
C ALA A 63 22.04 6.20 9.77
N VAL A 64 22.31 6.48 8.49
CA VAL A 64 21.32 6.41 7.41
C VAL A 64 20.92 4.96 7.16
N THR A 65 19.61 4.69 7.18
CA THR A 65 19.05 3.36 6.93
C THR A 65 18.66 3.18 5.46
N ASP A 66 18.44 1.93 5.02
CA ASP A 66 17.94 1.63 3.68
C ASP A 66 16.59 2.30 3.38
N TYR A 67 15.73 2.43 4.40
CA TYR A 67 14.44 3.12 4.27
C TYR A 67 14.60 4.62 4.05
N ASP A 68 15.62 5.25 4.63
CA ASP A 68 15.93 6.66 4.40
C ASP A 68 16.38 6.88 2.95
N VAL A 69 17.28 6.03 2.46
CA VAL A 69 17.74 6.05 1.06
C VAL A 69 16.55 5.88 0.11
N LEU A 70 15.69 4.89 0.36
CA LEU A 70 14.49 4.66 -0.44
C LEU A 70 13.53 5.86 -0.40
N HIS A 71 13.33 6.47 0.77
CA HIS A 71 12.49 7.64 0.91
C HIS A 71 13.03 8.84 0.12
N MET A 72 14.35 9.08 0.19
CA MET A 72 15.01 10.14 -0.56
C MET A 72 14.89 9.93 -2.07
N GLU A 73 15.03 8.70 -2.54
CA GLU A 73 14.84 8.38 -3.96
C GLU A 73 13.38 8.56 -4.41
N ASN A 74 12.42 8.18 -3.56
CA ASN A 74 11.01 8.42 -3.82
C ASN A 74 10.72 9.92 -3.93
N LYS A 75 11.22 10.74 -3.00
CA LYS A 75 11.08 12.20 -3.05
C LYS A 75 11.76 12.80 -4.28
N ARG A 76 12.98 12.36 -4.61
CA ARG A 76 13.73 12.82 -5.80
C ARG A 76 12.96 12.55 -7.09
N ALA A 77 12.32 11.38 -7.19
CA ALA A 77 11.48 11.01 -8.32
C ALA A 77 10.06 11.62 -8.29
N GLY A 78 9.74 12.47 -7.30
CA GLY A 78 8.41 13.07 -7.15
C GLY A 78 7.30 12.07 -6.79
N ARG A 79 7.67 10.89 -6.28
CA ARG A 79 6.73 9.84 -5.85
C ARG A 79 6.15 10.17 -4.49
N ASP A 80 4.83 10.02 -4.38
CA ASP A 80 4.11 9.99 -3.12
C ASP A 80 3.21 8.75 -3.05
N LYS A 81 2.57 8.56 -1.89
CA LYS A 81 1.72 7.40 -1.62
C LYS A 81 0.61 7.22 -2.68
N TYR A 82 -0.09 8.29 -3.05
CA TYR A 82 -1.26 8.19 -3.93
C TYR A 82 -0.85 8.19 -5.41
N LYS A 83 0.20 8.92 -5.79
CA LYS A 83 0.80 8.81 -7.14
C LYS A 83 1.28 7.40 -7.42
N THR A 84 1.95 6.77 -6.47
CA THR A 84 2.43 5.39 -6.60
C THR A 84 1.25 4.41 -6.68
N LEU A 85 0.22 4.56 -5.84
CA LEU A 85 -0.99 3.74 -5.91
C LEU A 85 -1.68 3.84 -7.28
N ARG A 86 -1.84 5.05 -7.82
CA ARG A 86 -2.38 5.27 -9.17
C ARG A 86 -1.55 4.55 -10.23
N GLN A 87 -0.22 4.66 -10.16
CA GLN A 87 0.68 4.08 -11.14
C GLN A 87 0.60 2.55 -11.15
N ILE A 88 0.69 1.88 -9.99
CA ILE A 88 0.69 0.41 -9.91
C ILE A 88 -0.70 -0.20 -10.17
N ARG A 89 -1.77 0.58 -10.00
CA ARG A 89 -3.14 0.16 -10.32
C ARG A 89 -3.52 0.46 -11.78
N GLY A 90 -2.65 1.11 -12.54
CA GLY A 90 -2.87 1.39 -13.95
C GLY A 90 -2.93 0.11 -14.80
N GLY A 91 -3.87 0.07 -15.75
CA GLY A 91 -4.08 -1.06 -16.65
C GLY A 91 -5.12 -2.07 -16.12
N ASN A 92 -5.45 -3.06 -16.95
CA ASN A 92 -6.42 -4.08 -16.57
C ASN A 92 -5.82 -5.11 -15.59
N THR A 93 -6.70 -5.90 -14.96
CA THR A 93 -6.30 -6.93 -13.98
C THR A 93 -5.32 -7.93 -14.56
N LYS A 94 -5.54 -8.39 -15.81
CA LYS A 94 -4.64 -9.34 -16.47
C LYS A 94 -3.21 -8.81 -16.57
N ARG A 95 -3.02 -7.57 -17.03
CA ARG A 95 -1.68 -6.97 -17.15
C ARG A 95 -0.95 -6.91 -15.82
N ARG A 96 -1.66 -6.59 -14.73
CA ARG A 96 -1.07 -6.51 -13.39
C ARG A 96 -0.66 -7.89 -12.85
N ILE A 97 -1.47 -8.92 -13.13
CA ILE A 97 -1.12 -10.31 -12.82
C ILE A 97 0.08 -10.74 -13.66
N ASP A 98 0.04 -10.53 -14.98
CA ASP A 98 1.15 -10.89 -15.86
C ASP A 98 2.45 -10.19 -15.43
N GLN A 99 2.41 -8.94 -14.96
CA GLN A 99 3.59 -8.26 -14.41
C GLN A 99 4.11 -8.93 -13.13
N TYR A 100 3.22 -9.30 -12.22
CA TYR A 100 3.56 -9.96 -10.96
C TYR A 100 4.20 -11.33 -11.17
N GLU A 101 3.66 -12.15 -12.07
CA GLU A 101 4.22 -13.48 -12.39
C GLU A 101 5.61 -13.41 -13.05
N ASN A 102 6.01 -12.23 -13.53
CA ASN A 102 7.30 -11.98 -14.18
C ASN A 102 8.29 -11.18 -13.29
N MET A 103 7.95 -10.92 -12.02
CA MET A 103 8.86 -10.28 -11.03
C MET A 103 9.81 -11.29 -10.41
#